data_AF-A0A934P8R2-F1
#
_entry.id   AF-A0A934P8R2-F1
#
_cell.length_a   1.000
_cell.length_b   1.000
_cell.length_c   1.000
_cell.angle_alpha   90.00
_cell.angle_beta   90.00
_cell.angle_gamma   90.00
#
_symmetry.space_group_name_H-M   'P 1'
#
loop_
_entity.id
_entity.type
_entity.pdbx_description
1 polymer ?
#
loop_
_entity_poly.entity_id
_entity_poly.type
_entity_poly.pdbx_seq_one_letter_code
_entity_poly.pdbx_strand_id
1 'polypeptide(L)'
;MSSIARIFVSILIFSFIVWVVNLIKHDKLAIRYSLSWFILAFFILIFTWFPNFLKFISNLLGIYSPTNMLFFFGFCLSLMIIFSLTNNISIQNHKLKHLAQEIALLKKEERNE
;
A
#
# COMPACT_ATOMS: atom_id res chain seq x y z
N MET A 1 20.58 -8.13 -13.46
CA MET A 1 20.17 -8.85 -12.24
C MET A 1 20.72 -10.25 -12.30
N SER A 2 21.45 -10.69 -11.27
CA SER A 2 21.76 -12.11 -11.09
C SER A 2 20.45 -12.89 -10.89
N SER A 3 20.37 -14.12 -11.40
CA SER A 3 19.20 -15.00 -11.22
C SER A 3 18.84 -15.18 -9.74
N ILE A 4 19.84 -15.11 -8.85
CA ILE A 4 19.69 -15.17 -7.39
C ILE A 4 18.80 -14.03 -6.89
N ALA A 5 19.00 -12.80 -7.37
CA ALA A 5 18.23 -11.64 -6.93
C ALA A 5 16.75 -11.76 -7.34
N ARG A 6 16.46 -12.32 -8.52
CA ARG A 6 15.08 -12.52 -9.00
C ARG A 6 14.33 -13.54 -8.13
N ILE A 7 15.00 -14.64 -7.78
CA ILE A 7 14.43 -15.68 -6.91
C ILE A 7 14.19 -15.11 -5.51
N PHE A 8 15.16 -14.39 -4.95
CA PHE A 8 15.03 -13.76 -3.63
C PHE A 8 13.85 -12.79 -3.58
N VAL A 9 13.73 -11.88 -4.56
CA VAL A 9 12.62 -10.92 -4.64
C VAL A 9 11.27 -11.65 -4.78
N SER A 10 11.21 -12.71 -5.58
CA SER A 10 9.98 -13.49 -5.75
C SER A 10 9.53 -14.15 -4.45
N ILE A 11 10.45 -14.75 -3.69
CA ILE A 11 10.17 -15.36 -2.38
C ILE A 11 9.69 -14.29 -1.38
N LEU A 12 10.33 -13.12 -1.39
CA LEU A 12 9.98 -12.02 -0.50
C LEU A 12 8.55 -11.51 -0.77
N ILE A 13 8.20 -11.32 -2.05
CA ILE A 13 6.84 -10.91 -2.46
C ILE A 13 5.81 -11.98 -2.08
N PHE A 14 6.13 -13.26 -2.30
CA PHE A 14 5.22 -14.35 -1.94
C PHE A 14 4.97 -14.40 -0.43
N SER A 15 6.03 -14.31 0.39
CA SER A 15 5.93 -14.24 1.85
C SER A 15 5.11 -13.04 2.30
N PHE A 16 5.34 -11.87 1.70
CA PHE A 16 4.56 -10.66 1.98
C PHE A 16 3.07 -10.83 1.66
N ILE A 17 2.72 -11.42 0.51
CA ILE A 17 1.34 -11.72 0.15
C ILE A 17 0.70 -12.66 1.17
N VAL A 18 1.37 -13.76 1.54
CA VAL A 18 0.87 -14.71 2.55
C VAL A 18 0.63 -14.00 3.89
N TRP A 19 1.55 -13.12 4.29
CA TRP A 19 1.39 -12.32 5.51
C TRP A 19 0.18 -11.38 5.44
N VAL A 20 -0.01 -10.65 4.34
CA VAL A 20 -1.18 -9.77 4.13
C VAL A 20 -2.48 -10.57 4.16
N VAL A 21 -2.52 -11.73 3.49
CA VAL A 21 -3.69 -12.64 3.54
C VAL A 21 -3.98 -13.08 4.96
N ASN A 22 -2.96 -13.40 5.75
CA ASN A 22 -3.15 -13.76 7.15
C ASN A 22 -3.69 -12.59 7.98
N LEU A 23 -3.24 -11.36 7.73
CA LEU A 23 -3.78 -10.16 8.37
C LEU A 23 -5.26 -9.94 8.06
N ILE A 24 -5.68 -10.19 6.81
CA ILE A 24 -7.08 -10.11 6.39
C ILE A 24 -7.90 -11.19 7.10
N LYS A 25 -7.39 -12.43 7.15
CA LYS A 25 -8.07 -13.56 7.81
C LYS A 25 -8.30 -13.35 9.31
N HIS A 26 -7.44 -12.54 9.95
CA HIS A 26 -7.57 -12.19 11.37
C HIS A 26 -8.29 -10.85 11.61
N ASP A 27 -9.02 -10.31 10.61
CA ASP A 27 -9.75 -9.04 10.66
C ASP A 27 -8.90 -7.82 11.09
N LYS A 28 -7.57 -7.94 11.02
CA LYS A 28 -6.64 -6.85 11.35
C LYS A 28 -6.52 -5.83 10.22
N LEU A 29 -6.88 -6.23 9.00
CA LEU A 29 -6.76 -5.40 7.80
C LEU A 29 -7.97 -5.63 6.90
N ALA A 30 -8.72 -4.57 6.59
CA ALA A 30 -9.85 -4.69 5.66
C ALA A 30 -9.35 -4.90 4.22
N ILE A 31 -10.04 -5.76 3.47
CA ILE A 31 -9.71 -6.15 2.08
C ILE A 31 -9.47 -4.93 1.16
N ARG A 32 -10.22 -3.84 1.36
CA ARG A 32 -10.10 -2.59 0.60
C ARG A 32 -8.72 -1.93 0.73
N TYR A 33 -8.09 -2.06 1.90
CA TYR A 33 -6.78 -1.46 2.19
C TYR A 33 -5.63 -2.34 1.72
N SER A 34 -5.83 -3.65 1.71
CA SER A 34 -4.83 -4.59 1.16
C SER A 34 -4.78 -4.58 -0.36
N LEU A 35 -5.83 -4.13 -1.05
CA LEU A 35 -5.90 -4.18 -2.52
C LEU A 35 -4.73 -3.43 -3.17
N SER A 36 -4.35 -2.26 -2.64
CA SER A 36 -3.21 -1.50 -3.13
C SER A 36 -1.88 -2.25 -2.98
N TRP A 37 -1.73 -3.05 -1.92
CA TRP A 37 -0.53 -3.87 -1.70
C TRP A 37 -0.44 -5.05 -2.68
N PHE A 38 -1.57 -5.66 -3.03
CA PHE A 38 -1.62 -6.70 -4.08
C PHE A 38 -1.26 -6.13 -5.46
N ILE A 39 -1.78 -4.94 -5.79
CA ILE A 39 -1.45 -4.24 -7.04
C ILE A 39 0.05 -3.95 -7.09
N LEU A 40 0.64 -3.44 -6.00
CA LEU A 40 2.08 -3.19 -5.92
C LEU A 40 2.89 -4.47 -6.13
N ALA A 41 2.54 -5.55 -5.42
CA ALA A 41 3.20 -6.85 -5.55
C ALA A 41 3.14 -7.40 -6.98
N PHE A 42 1.98 -7.26 -7.63
CA PHE A 42 1.78 -7.66 -9.02
C PHE A 42 2.67 -6.87 -9.99
N PHE A 43 2.74 -5.55 -9.85
CA PHE A 43 3.62 -4.71 -10.67
C PHE A 43 5.10 -5.05 -10.47
N ILE A 44 5.54 -5.30 -9.25
CA ILE A 44 6.94 -5.68 -9.01
C ILE A 44 7.25 -7.05 -9.62
N LEU A 45 6.33 -8.02 -9.51
CA LEU A 45 6.48 -9.34 -10.11
C LEU A 45 6.61 -9.27 -11.63
N ILE A 46 5.73 -8.50 -12.29
CA ILE A 46 5.76 -8.40 -13.76
C ILE A 46 7.07 -7.79 -14.25
N PHE A 47 7.57 -6.74 -13.60
CA PHE A 47 8.86 -6.14 -13.96
C PHE A 47 10.06 -7.02 -13.62
N THR A 48 9.95 -7.86 -12.58
CA THR A 48 11.00 -8.82 -12.21
C THR A 48 11.16 -9.92 -13.26
N TRP A 49 10.05 -10.41 -13.82
CA TRP A 49 10.04 -11.45 -14.86
C TRP A 49 10.25 -10.91 -16.28
N PHE A 50 9.81 -9.67 -16.55
CA PHE A 50 9.95 -9.01 -17.85
C PHE A 50 10.90 -7.80 -17.80
N PRO A 51 12.23 -8.02 -17.62
CA PRO A 51 13.20 -6.94 -17.52
C PRO A 51 13.38 -6.16 -18.84
N ASN A 52 13.02 -6.74 -19.98
CA ASN A 52 13.11 -6.06 -21.28
C ASN A 52 12.15 -4.88 -21.38
N PHE A 53 10.94 -5.02 -20.84
CA PHE A 53 9.96 -3.93 -20.80
C PHE A 53 10.42 -2.81 -19.87
N LEU A 54 10.98 -3.17 -18.71
CA LEU A 54 11.58 -2.20 -17.79
C LEU A 54 12.79 -1.48 -18.40
N LYS A 55 13.63 -2.17 -19.18
CA LYS A 55 14.74 -1.57 -19.94
C LYS A 55 14.25 -0.55 -20.97
N PHE A 56 13.17 -0.86 -21.70
CA PHE A 56 12.59 0.05 -22.69
C PHE A 56 12.16 1.37 -22.03
N ILE A 57 11.41 1.28 -20.93
CA ILE A 57 10.98 2.45 -20.15
C ILE A 57 12.18 3.20 -19.57
N SER A 58 13.19 2.47 -19.07
CA SER A 58 14.42 3.08 -18.52
C SER A 58 15.18 3.89 -19.55
N ASN A 59 15.32 3.37 -20.78
CA ASN A 59 15.96 4.09 -21.87
C ASN A 59 15.15 5.32 -22.31
N LEU A 60 13.82 5.23 -22.32
CA LEU A 60 12.94 6.35 -22.68
C LEU A 60 13.05 7.51 -21.68
N LEU A 61 13.14 7.20 -20.39
CA LEU A 61 13.25 8.17 -19.30
C LEU A 61 14.71 8.62 -19.02
N GLY A 62 15.70 8.04 -19.70
CA GLY A 62 17.12 8.35 -19.49
C GLY A 62 17.70 7.80 -18.17
N ILE A 63 17.08 6.78 -17.57
CA ILE A 63 17.58 6.16 -16.33
C ILE A 63 18.61 5.08 -16.66
N TYR A 64 19.82 5.24 -16.12
CA TYR A 64 20.98 4.37 -16.42
C TYR A 64 20.78 2.90 -16.01
N SER A 65 20.12 2.63 -14.89
CA SER A 65 19.92 1.28 -14.36
C SER A 65 18.44 0.90 -14.30
N PRO A 66 18.01 -0.19 -14.96
CA PRO A 66 16.64 -0.70 -14.86
C PRO A 66 16.23 -1.02 -13.42
N THR A 67 17.18 -1.39 -12.56
CA THR A 67 16.92 -1.61 -11.13
C THR A 67 16.50 -0.30 -10.44
N ASN A 68 17.16 0.81 -10.76
CA ASN A 68 16.83 2.11 -10.17
C ASN A 68 15.45 2.60 -10.62
N MET A 69 15.06 2.29 -11.86
CA MET A 69 13.71 2.52 -12.36
C MET A 69 12.66 1.77 -11.52
N LEU A 70 12.92 0.51 -11.19
CA LEU A 70 12.01 -0.28 -10.34
C LEU A 70 11.84 0.35 -8.95
N PHE A 71 12.95 0.81 -8.34
CA PHE A 71 12.90 1.52 -7.06
C PHE A 71 12.13 2.83 -7.14
N PHE A 72 12.32 3.60 -8.21
CA PHE A 72 11.58 4.85 -8.43
C PHE A 72 10.07 4.61 -8.53
N PHE A 73 9.63 3.65 -9.35
CA PHE A 73 8.22 3.28 -9.42
C PHE A 73 7.67 2.78 -8.08
N GLY A 74 8.41 1.90 -7.40
CA GLY A 74 8.03 1.43 -6.07
C GLY A 74 7.87 2.58 -5.06
N PHE A 75 8.75 3.57 -5.11
CA PHE A 75 8.67 4.77 -4.27
C PHE A 75 7.44 5.63 -4.61
N CYS A 76 7.18 5.91 -5.88
CA CYS A 76 5.99 6.65 -6.32
C CYS A 76 4.69 5.95 -5.90
N LEU A 77 4.60 4.63 -6.09
CA LEU A 77 3.44 3.85 -5.67
C LEU A 77 3.29 3.84 -4.14
N SER A 78 4.39 3.72 -3.40
CA SER A 78 4.38 3.81 -1.93
C SER A 78 3.85 5.15 -1.44
N LEU A 79 4.27 6.26 -2.06
CA LEU A 79 3.74 7.60 -1.76
C LEU A 79 2.23 7.67 -1.98
N MET A 80 1.71 7.10 -3.08
CA MET A 80 0.27 7.04 -3.33
C MET A 80 -0.46 6.23 -2.24
N ILE A 81 0.11 5.10 -1.80
CA ILE A 81 -0.45 4.28 -0.73
C ILE A 81 -0.49 5.06 0.59
N ILE A 82 0.62 5.70 0.97
CA ILE A 82 0.72 6.50 2.20
C ILE A 82 -0.27 7.68 2.17
N PHE A 83 -0.40 8.36 1.04
CA PHE A 83 -1.36 9.44 0.88
C PHE A 83 -2.81 8.93 1.03
N SER A 84 -3.14 7.81 0.39
CA SER A 84 -4.45 7.16 0.53
C SER A 84 -4.74 6.78 1.99
N LEU A 85 -3.76 6.21 2.70
CA LEU A 85 -3.88 5.88 4.12
C LEU A 85 -4.13 7.14 4.96
N THR A 86 -3.34 8.19 4.72
CA THR A 86 -3.49 9.49 5.40
C THR A 86 -4.90 10.06 5.20
N ASN A 87 -5.43 10.02 3.98
CA ASN A 87 -6.79 10.48 3.69
C ASN A 87 -7.85 9.66 4.45
N ASN A 88 -7.71 8.33 4.47
CA ASN A 88 -8.62 7.45 5.20
C ASN A 88 -8.60 7.69 6.71
N ILE A 89 -7.41 7.91 7.29
CA ILE A 89 -7.25 8.26 8.71
C ILE A 89 -7.91 9.61 8.99
N SER A 90 -7.74 10.60 8.11
CA SER A 90 -8.37 11.92 8.24
C SER A 90 -9.91 11.82 8.30
N ILE A 91 -10.51 11.07 7.38
CA ILE A 91 -11.97 10.85 7.36
C ILE A 91 -12.44 10.14 8.64
N GLN A 92 -11.71 9.13 9.10
CA GLN A 92 -12.03 8.42 10.35
C GLN A 92 -11.94 9.36 11.55
N ASN A 93 -10.93 10.21 11.63
CA ASN A 93 -10.77 11.19 12.70
C ASN A 93 -11.93 12.21 12.73
N HIS A 94 -12.42 12.65 11.57
CA HIS A 94 -13.60 13.49 11.48
C HIS A 94 -14.85 12.81 12.04
N LYS A 95 -15.08 11.54 11.69
CA LYS A 95 -16.21 10.75 12.22
C LYS A 95 -16.10 10.56 13.74
N LEU A 96 -14.90 10.28 14.24
CA LEU A 96 -14.64 10.13 15.66
C LEU A 96 -14.95 11.44 16.43
N LYS A 97 -14.53 12.59 15.89
CA LYS A 97 -14.85 13.90 16.47
C LYS A 97 -16.36 14.15 16.50
N HIS A 98 -17.06 13.86 15.42
CA HIS A 98 -18.52 14.02 15.36
C HIS A 98 -19.24 13.16 16.41
N LEU A 99 -18.86 11.88 16.51
CA LEU A 99 -19.45 10.96 17.49
C LEU A 99 -19.16 11.42 18.93
N ALA A 100 -17.95 11.91 19.21
CA ALA A 100 -17.61 12.46 20.52
C ALA A 100 -18.45 13.71 20.87
N GLN A 101 -18.74 14.56 19.88
CA GLN A 101 -19.62 15.73 20.05
C GLN A 101 -21.07 15.32 20.32
N GLU A 102 -21.58 14.33 19.60
CA GLU A 102 -22.94 13.80 19.79
C GLU A 102 -23.10 13.22 21.21
N ILE A 103 -22.13 12.42 21.67
CA ILE A 103 -22.11 11.91 23.06
C ILE A 103 -22.07 13.05 24.09
N ALA A 104 -21.31 14.11 23.82
CA ALA A 104 -21.22 15.26 24.72
C ALA A 104 -22.53 16.06 24.81
N LEU A 105 -23.26 16.19 23.69
CA LEU A 105 -24.58 16.83 23.65
C LEU A 105 -25.63 16.00 24.39
N LEU A 106 -25.69 14.68 24.11
CA LEU A 106 -26.61 13.76 24.80
C LEU A 106 -26.40 13.80 26.33
N LYS A 107 -25.14 13.75 26.78
CA LYS A 107 -24.82 13.83 28.22
C LYS A 107 -25.16 15.18 28.85
N LYS A 108 -25.24 16.25 28.05
CA LYS A 108 -25.66 17.58 28.52
C LYS A 108 -27.19 17.63 28.66
N GLU A 109 -27.93 17.02 27.74
CA GLU A 109 -29.39 16.93 27.80
C GLU A 109 -29.83 16.14 29.04
N GLU A 110 -29.28 14.94 29.27
CA GLU A 110 -29.60 14.14 30.46
C GLU A 110 -29.27 14.82 31.80
N ARG A 111 -28.33 15.76 31.82
CA ARG A 111 -27.99 16.52 33.05
C ARG A 111 -28.97 17.67 33.31
N ASN A 112 -29.63 18.17 32.27
CA ASN A 112 -30.53 19.31 32.37
C ASN A 112 -31.99 18.90 32.62
N GLU A 113 -32.31 17.61 32.51
CA GLU A 113 -33.54 16.97 33.01
C GLU A 113 -33.39 16.55 34.48
#